data_AF-A0A6J4LK68-F1
#
_entry.id   AF-A0A6J4LK68-F1
#
_cell.length_a   1.000
_cell.length_b   1.000
_cell.length_c   1.000
_cell.angle_alpha   90.00
_cell.angle_beta   90.00
_cell.angle_gamma   90.00
#
_symmetry.space_group_name_H-M   'P 1'
#
loop_
_entity.id
_entity.type
_entity.pdbx_description
1 polymer ?
#
loop_
_entity_poly.entity_id
_entity_poly.type
_entity_poly.pdbx_seq_one_letter_code
_entity_poly.pdbx_strand_id
1 'polypeptide(L)'
;MPHLLIDPETGLRLPENDTFRLEPLPRSNEVTSGLTARTHDAAWLLTRQWQFGEFAGQDAGSPVLVSLEGRSERISAWRPRPEGDEPLQPDPEPPRWVRYRPSDGPLDPQVEGEARPDVDLRTRIEGGAQLVTMLLAAGHDDAVATLVRQCPVTIDDDLPVGPITLLAAGVPDAREVTRQQESLEVGDARPVLDEWLGWWKEQTGAASGGSARKADAYNEHRFEHRLELSCGDLVLRADEYLGDGLDWHSVDRVPGTPAPRAPTYSFKKEGLATPVRYAGLPADRFWQMEDREIDLASAEVKELDTGRLLLIGFAQVYGNDWFVVPLEVPTGSLTTIGTMQV
;
A
#
# COMPACT_ATOMS: atom_id res chain seq x y z
N MET A 1 -28.73 -9.31 -76.20
CA MET A 1 -29.92 -8.46 -76.04
C MET A 1 -30.18 -8.35 -74.55
N PRO A 2 -30.15 -7.15 -73.94
CA PRO A 2 -30.45 -7.02 -72.51
C PRO A 2 -31.96 -7.13 -72.31
N HIS A 3 -32.35 -7.89 -71.30
CA HIS A 3 -33.76 -8.13 -70.96
C HIS A 3 -34.27 -6.93 -70.16
N LEU A 4 -35.14 -6.14 -70.77
CA LEU A 4 -35.80 -5.02 -70.11
C LEU A 4 -36.87 -5.54 -69.13
N LEU A 5 -36.72 -5.23 -67.84
CA LEU A 5 -37.79 -5.34 -66.86
C LEU A 5 -38.77 -4.17 -67.10
N ILE A 6 -40.02 -4.52 -67.39
CA ILE A 6 -41.12 -3.59 -67.61
C ILE A 6 -42.03 -3.67 -66.39
N ASP A 7 -42.27 -2.53 -65.75
CA ASP A 7 -43.32 -2.40 -64.73
C ASP A 7 -44.69 -2.68 -65.38
N PRO A 8 -45.42 -3.73 -64.95
CA PRO A 8 -46.66 -4.14 -65.60
C PRO A 8 -47.82 -3.17 -65.39
N GLU A 9 -47.75 -2.23 -64.44
CA GLU A 9 -48.81 -1.25 -64.21
C GLU A 9 -48.54 0.08 -64.91
N THR A 10 -47.28 0.51 -65.00
CA THR A 10 -46.93 1.84 -65.52
C THR A 10 -46.23 1.83 -66.87
N GLY A 11 -45.72 0.67 -67.32
CA GLY A 11 -45.02 0.51 -68.60
C GLY A 11 -43.62 1.15 -68.63
N LEU A 12 -43.12 1.65 -67.50
CA LEU A 12 -41.81 2.26 -67.38
C LEU A 12 -40.69 1.22 -67.56
N ARG A 13 -39.69 1.62 -68.36
CA ARG A 13 -38.50 0.82 -68.68
C ARG A 13 -37.33 1.31 -67.84
N LEU A 14 -36.94 0.55 -66.81
CA LEU A 14 -35.87 0.93 -65.89
C LEU A 14 -34.51 0.35 -66.34
N PRO A 15 -33.43 1.14 -66.37
CA PRO A 15 -32.09 0.62 -66.66
C PRO A 15 -31.53 -0.20 -65.48
N GLU A 16 -30.84 -1.31 -65.79
CA GLU A 16 -30.35 -2.34 -64.84
C GLU A 16 -29.28 -1.88 -63.82
N ASN A 17 -28.87 -0.61 -63.83
CA ASN A 17 -27.64 -0.15 -63.15
C ASN A 17 -27.87 0.91 -62.07
N ASP A 18 -29.05 0.95 -61.44
CA ASP A 18 -29.29 1.80 -60.27
C ASP A 18 -29.12 1.00 -58.97
N THR A 19 -28.10 1.39 -58.19
CA THR A 19 -27.89 0.91 -56.83
C THR A 19 -28.96 1.54 -55.95
N PHE A 20 -29.96 0.75 -55.53
CA PHE A 20 -31.02 1.27 -54.67
C PHE A 20 -30.49 1.53 -53.26
N ARG A 21 -30.39 2.82 -52.89
CA ARG A 21 -30.15 3.24 -51.51
C ARG A 21 -31.49 3.42 -50.81
N LEU A 22 -31.75 2.57 -49.82
CA LEU A 22 -32.90 2.75 -48.93
C LEU A 22 -32.56 3.86 -47.93
N GLU A 23 -33.07 5.06 -48.18
CA GLU A 23 -33.04 6.14 -47.19
C GLU A 23 -34.41 6.20 -46.50
N PRO A 24 -34.47 6.11 -45.16
CA PRO A 24 -35.72 6.31 -44.45
C PRO A 24 -36.12 7.78 -44.56
N LEU A 25 -37.12 8.06 -45.39
CA LEU A 25 -37.74 9.38 -45.46
C LEU A 25 -38.66 9.54 -44.24
N PRO A 26 -38.34 10.42 -43.29
CA PRO A 26 -39.20 10.63 -42.14
C PRO A 26 -40.54 11.22 -42.61
N ARG A 27 -41.64 10.69 -42.09
CA ARG A 27 -43.00 11.19 -42.40
C ARG A 27 -43.30 12.55 -41.73
N SER A 28 -42.43 12.99 -40.82
CA SER A 28 -42.56 14.23 -40.04
C SER A 28 -41.19 14.74 -39.61
N ASN A 29 -41.04 16.06 -39.52
CA ASN A 29 -39.87 16.72 -38.92
C ASN A 29 -40.05 16.97 -37.40
N GLU A 30 -41.16 16.50 -36.82
CA GLU A 30 -41.43 16.62 -35.38
C GLU A 30 -40.55 15.65 -34.58
N VAL A 31 -39.54 16.20 -33.91
CA VAL A 31 -38.58 15.41 -33.11
C VAL A 31 -39.15 15.03 -31.74
N THR A 32 -40.11 15.81 -31.22
CA THR A 32 -40.69 15.62 -29.88
C THR A 32 -41.35 14.26 -29.72
N SER A 33 -42.14 13.82 -30.71
CA SER A 33 -42.72 12.46 -30.74
C SER A 33 -41.67 11.36 -30.54
N GLY A 34 -40.55 11.41 -31.25
CA GLY A 34 -39.47 10.43 -31.12
C GLY A 34 -38.74 10.51 -29.78
N LEU A 35 -38.50 11.72 -29.28
CA LEU A 35 -37.85 11.96 -27.98
C LEU A 35 -38.72 11.54 -26.79
N THR A 36 -40.05 11.56 -26.93
CA THR A 36 -40.97 11.17 -25.84
C THR A 36 -41.06 9.66 -25.59
N ALA A 37 -40.40 8.81 -26.40
CA ALA A 37 -40.36 7.35 -26.24
C ALA A 37 -41.73 6.74 -25.88
N ARG A 38 -42.79 7.14 -26.59
CA ARG A 38 -44.17 6.80 -26.23
C ARG A 38 -44.40 5.30 -26.28
N THR A 39 -44.85 4.73 -25.17
CA THR A 39 -45.29 3.33 -25.12
C THR A 39 -46.62 3.19 -25.84
N HIS A 40 -46.61 2.71 -27.09
CA HIS A 40 -47.82 2.53 -27.89
C HIS A 40 -48.70 1.37 -27.40
N ASP A 41 -48.09 0.29 -26.90
CA ASP A 41 -48.81 -0.87 -26.39
C ASP A 41 -48.05 -1.49 -25.19
N ALA A 42 -48.46 -1.10 -23.99
CA ALA A 42 -47.88 -1.65 -22.76
C ALA A 42 -48.23 -3.14 -22.58
N ALA A 43 -49.38 -3.60 -23.09
CA ALA A 43 -49.78 -5.00 -22.99
C ALA A 43 -48.91 -5.88 -23.88
N TRP A 44 -48.53 -5.40 -25.08
CA TRP A 44 -47.54 -6.06 -25.93
C TRP A 44 -46.18 -6.19 -25.23
N LEU A 45 -45.67 -5.13 -24.58
CA LEU A 45 -44.41 -5.22 -23.83
C LEU A 45 -44.48 -6.24 -22.69
N LEU A 46 -45.54 -6.21 -21.87
CA LEU A 46 -45.73 -7.17 -20.78
C LEU A 46 -45.88 -8.61 -21.30
N THR A 47 -46.58 -8.83 -22.41
CA THR A 47 -46.69 -10.16 -23.02
C THR A 47 -45.37 -10.64 -23.62
N ARG A 48 -44.48 -9.74 -24.09
CA ARG A 48 -43.10 -10.11 -24.45
C ARG A 48 -42.29 -10.53 -23.24
N GLN A 49 -42.36 -9.81 -22.12
CA GLN A 49 -41.71 -10.21 -20.86
C GLN A 49 -42.16 -11.61 -20.42
N TRP A 50 -43.47 -11.90 -20.53
CA TRP A 50 -44.02 -13.23 -20.27
C TRP A 50 -43.44 -14.31 -21.20
N GLN A 51 -43.35 -14.05 -22.51
CA GLN A 51 -42.80 -15.01 -23.49
C GLN A 51 -41.34 -15.38 -23.24
N PHE A 52 -40.52 -14.44 -22.75
CA PHE A 52 -39.13 -14.69 -22.38
C PHE A 52 -38.95 -15.26 -20.97
N GLY A 53 -40.04 -15.47 -20.24
CA GLY A 53 -39.99 -16.06 -18.91
C GLY A 53 -39.56 -15.10 -17.82
N GLU A 54 -39.64 -13.77 -18.01
CA GLU A 54 -39.34 -12.79 -16.95
C GLU A 54 -40.29 -12.94 -15.75
N PHE A 55 -41.49 -13.49 -15.96
CA PHE A 55 -42.44 -13.85 -14.89
C PHE A 55 -42.36 -15.30 -14.45
N ALA A 56 -41.49 -16.10 -15.06
CA ALA A 56 -41.21 -17.45 -14.59
C ALA A 56 -40.17 -17.34 -13.47
N GLY A 57 -40.61 -17.49 -12.23
CA GLY A 57 -39.68 -17.61 -11.10
C GLY A 57 -38.78 -18.83 -11.31
N GLN A 58 -37.47 -18.64 -11.19
CA GLN A 58 -36.53 -19.74 -11.08
C GLN A 58 -36.36 -20.08 -9.59
N ASP A 59 -36.13 -21.36 -9.28
CA ASP A 59 -35.73 -21.80 -7.93
C ASP A 59 -34.25 -21.44 -7.69
N ALA A 60 -33.98 -20.15 -7.74
CA ALA A 60 -32.68 -19.53 -7.54
C ALA A 60 -32.82 -18.60 -6.33
N GLY A 61 -32.63 -19.15 -5.14
CA GLY A 61 -32.62 -18.38 -3.91
C GLY A 61 -31.48 -17.37 -3.94
N SER A 62 -31.79 -16.08 -3.79
CA SER A 62 -30.76 -15.06 -3.56
C SER A 62 -30.42 -15.00 -2.06
N PRO A 63 -29.14 -14.89 -1.69
CA PRO A 63 -28.75 -14.65 -0.32
C PRO A 63 -29.37 -13.32 0.15
N VAL A 64 -30.10 -13.36 1.26
CA VAL A 64 -30.66 -12.14 1.88
C VAL A 64 -29.88 -11.79 3.13
N LEU A 65 -29.74 -12.75 4.04
CA LEU A 65 -29.02 -12.60 5.29
C LEU A 65 -27.81 -13.51 5.28
N VAL A 66 -26.64 -12.95 5.53
CA VAL A 66 -25.40 -13.71 5.69
C VAL A 66 -24.92 -13.55 7.13
N SER A 67 -24.68 -14.67 7.79
CA SER A 67 -24.07 -14.72 9.12
C SER A 67 -22.63 -15.19 8.99
N LEU A 68 -21.70 -14.31 9.37
CA LEU A 68 -20.27 -14.53 9.34
C LEU A 68 -19.74 -14.65 10.75
N GLU A 69 -18.99 -15.70 11.02
CA GLU A 69 -18.23 -15.87 12.25
C GLU A 69 -16.75 -16.04 11.89
N GLY A 70 -15.89 -15.30 12.59
CA GLY A 70 -14.48 -15.30 12.29
C GLY A 70 -13.64 -14.63 13.35
N ARG A 71 -12.36 -14.48 13.03
CA ARG A 71 -11.37 -13.84 13.88
C ARG A 71 -10.42 -12.99 13.06
N SER A 72 -9.96 -11.89 13.65
CA SER A 72 -8.94 -11.02 13.09
C SER A 72 -7.75 -10.97 14.05
N GLU A 73 -6.56 -11.21 13.52
CA GLU A 73 -5.30 -11.12 14.25
C GLU A 73 -4.51 -9.95 13.68
N ARG A 74 -4.16 -8.95 14.50
CA ARG A 74 -3.37 -7.80 14.04
C ARG A 74 -1.90 -8.17 13.88
N ILE A 75 -1.21 -7.44 13.01
CA ILE A 75 0.25 -7.42 12.98
C ILE A 75 0.75 -7.00 14.36
N SER A 76 1.56 -7.84 14.99
CA SER A 76 2.06 -7.64 16.36
C SER A 76 3.51 -7.18 16.41
N ALA A 77 4.28 -7.46 15.35
CA ALA A 77 5.68 -7.11 15.24
C ALA A 77 6.13 -7.14 13.78
N TRP A 78 7.26 -6.49 13.52
CA TRP A 78 7.98 -6.57 12.26
C TRP A 78 9.49 -6.75 12.52
N ARG A 79 10.25 -7.16 11.51
CA ARG A 79 11.71 -7.16 11.53
C ARG A 79 12.24 -6.95 10.11
N PRO A 80 13.40 -6.31 9.93
CA PRO A 80 14.04 -6.24 8.63
C PRO A 80 14.58 -7.61 8.23
N ARG A 81 14.96 -7.74 6.97
CA ARG A 81 15.76 -8.86 6.49
C ARG A 81 17.17 -8.37 6.16
N PRO A 82 18.23 -9.05 6.64
CA PRO A 82 19.59 -8.72 6.24
C PRO A 82 19.77 -8.93 4.73
N GLU A 83 20.68 -8.17 4.16
CA GLU A 83 21.02 -8.19 2.74
C GLU A 83 21.65 -9.53 2.33
N GLY A 84 21.16 -10.12 1.22
CA GLY A 84 21.70 -11.34 0.60
C GLY A 84 20.65 -12.44 0.33
N ASP A 85 20.58 -12.91 -0.92
CA ASP A 85 19.93 -14.18 -1.30
C ASP A 85 20.84 -15.39 -1.06
N GLU A 86 22.09 -15.16 -0.61
CA GLU A 86 22.97 -16.24 -0.20
C GLU A 86 22.33 -17.00 0.96
N PRO A 87 22.34 -18.35 0.93
CA PRO A 87 21.87 -19.12 2.06
C PRO A 87 22.62 -18.59 3.28
N LEU A 88 21.86 -18.14 4.29
CA LEU A 88 22.41 -17.71 5.57
C LEU A 88 23.63 -18.59 5.83
N GLN A 89 24.82 -18.00 5.99
CA GLN A 89 25.88 -18.65 6.76
C GLN A 89 25.17 -19.33 7.94
N PRO A 90 25.41 -20.62 8.23
CA PRO A 90 24.61 -21.34 9.20
C PRO A 90 24.61 -20.55 10.52
N ASP A 91 23.48 -19.90 10.80
CA ASP A 91 23.17 -18.97 11.89
C ASP A 91 23.91 -17.61 11.94
N PRO A 92 23.35 -16.56 11.30
CA PRO A 92 23.03 -15.36 12.06
C PRO A 92 21.59 -15.50 12.56
N GLU A 93 21.40 -15.46 13.87
CA GLU A 93 20.06 -15.39 14.47
C GLU A 93 19.26 -14.31 13.74
N PRO A 94 18.01 -14.60 13.32
CA PRO A 94 17.23 -13.63 12.59
C PRO A 94 17.04 -12.38 13.46
N PRO A 95 17.01 -11.18 12.85
CA PRO A 95 16.89 -9.95 13.60
C PRO A 95 15.69 -10.00 14.54
N ARG A 96 15.89 -9.43 15.73
CA ARG A 96 14.88 -9.45 16.79
C ARG A 96 13.60 -8.76 16.31
N TRP A 97 12.47 -9.38 16.62
CA TRP A 97 11.15 -8.77 16.41
C TRP A 97 11.04 -7.41 17.10
N VAL A 98 10.71 -6.39 16.32
CA VAL A 98 10.33 -5.06 16.77
C VAL A 98 8.82 -5.06 16.96
N ARG A 99 8.37 -4.86 18.20
CA ARG A 99 6.94 -4.83 18.51
C ARG A 99 6.26 -3.68 17.76
N TYR A 100 5.09 -3.95 17.19
CA TYR A 100 4.26 -2.96 16.52
C TYR A 100 2.90 -2.86 17.22
N ARG A 101 2.40 -1.64 17.38
CA ARG A 101 1.00 -1.37 17.72
C ARG A 101 0.48 -0.28 16.78
N PRO A 102 -0.72 -0.42 16.21
CA PRO A 102 -1.33 0.63 15.38
C PRO A 102 -1.52 1.98 16.09
N SER A 103 -1.51 1.99 17.44
CA SER A 103 -1.55 3.23 18.23
C SER A 103 -0.26 4.05 18.14
N ASP A 104 0.85 3.42 17.77
CA ASP A 104 2.18 4.04 17.75
C ASP A 104 2.41 4.82 16.43
N GLY A 105 1.47 4.70 15.48
CA GLY A 105 1.50 5.33 14.17
C GLY A 105 1.42 4.30 13.04
N PRO A 106 1.44 4.74 11.77
CA PRO A 106 1.53 3.85 10.62
C PRO A 106 2.78 2.97 10.68
N LEU A 107 2.74 1.83 9.98
CA LEU A 107 3.85 0.88 9.94
C LEU A 107 4.98 1.39 9.02
N ASP A 108 4.61 2.06 7.93
CA ASP A 108 5.48 2.51 6.85
C ASP A 108 6.67 3.34 7.39
N PRO A 109 6.49 4.40 8.21
CA PRO A 109 7.62 5.17 8.74
C PRO A 109 8.53 4.39 9.70
N GLN A 110 8.01 3.34 10.33
CA GLN A 110 8.81 2.50 11.23
C GLN A 110 9.76 1.63 10.43
N VAL A 111 9.25 1.03 9.35
CA VAL A 111 9.96 0.15 8.41
C VAL A 111 10.93 0.94 7.54
N GLU A 112 10.47 2.04 6.95
CA GLU A 112 11.25 2.88 6.04
C GLU A 112 12.33 3.68 6.76
N GLY A 113 12.12 3.97 8.05
CA GLY A 113 13.06 4.80 8.77
C GLY A 113 14.41 4.09 8.90
N GLU A 114 15.43 4.68 8.33
CA GLU A 114 16.80 4.18 8.37
C GLU A 114 17.33 4.07 9.80
N ALA A 115 18.25 3.12 10.00
CA ALA A 115 19.09 3.16 11.18
C ALA A 115 19.93 4.41 11.12
N ARG A 116 19.74 5.32 12.10
CA ARG A 116 20.63 6.47 12.21
C ARG A 116 22.06 5.94 12.30
N PRO A 117 22.94 6.32 11.38
CA PRO A 117 24.33 5.93 11.48
C PRO A 117 24.87 6.44 12.82
N ASP A 118 25.82 5.68 13.37
CA ASP A 118 26.62 6.19 14.48
C ASP A 118 27.21 7.55 14.08
N VAL A 119 27.37 8.43 15.05
CA VAL A 119 27.79 9.82 14.78
C VAL A 119 29.15 9.79 14.09
N ASP A 120 29.24 10.37 12.90
CA ASP A 120 30.45 10.31 12.08
C ASP A 120 31.64 11.03 12.73
N LEU A 121 32.86 10.76 12.24
CA LEU A 121 34.09 11.31 12.81
C LEU A 121 34.07 12.85 12.82
N ARG A 122 33.53 13.45 11.76
CA ARG A 122 33.41 14.91 11.64
C ARG A 122 32.52 15.47 12.74
N THR A 123 31.31 14.94 12.89
CA THR A 123 30.33 15.41 13.88
C THR A 123 30.86 15.21 15.30
N ARG A 124 31.58 14.11 15.56
CA ARG A 124 32.28 13.88 16.84
C ARG A 124 33.30 14.97 17.16
N ILE A 125 34.11 15.37 16.18
CA ILE A 125 35.15 16.41 16.33
C ILE A 125 34.53 17.81 16.44
N GLU A 126 33.54 18.14 15.61
CA GLU A 126 32.84 19.42 15.66
C GLU A 126 32.08 19.58 16.99
N GLY A 127 31.45 18.51 17.48
CA GLY A 127 30.83 18.47 18.81
C GLY A 127 31.84 18.71 19.94
N GLY A 128 33.02 18.11 19.84
CA GLY A 128 34.13 18.32 20.77
C GLY A 128 34.66 19.76 20.73
N ALA A 129 34.84 20.33 19.54
CA ALA A 129 35.26 21.71 19.36
C ALA A 129 34.24 22.72 19.95
N GLN A 130 32.95 22.42 19.81
CA GLN A 130 31.89 23.21 20.44
C GLN A 130 31.98 23.17 21.97
N LEU A 131 32.23 21.99 22.55
CA LEU A 131 32.45 21.85 24.00
C LEU A 131 33.65 22.67 24.47
N VAL A 132 34.78 22.59 23.75
CA VAL A 132 35.97 23.39 24.04
C VAL A 132 35.64 24.88 23.99
N THR A 133 34.89 25.32 22.99
CA THR A 133 34.47 26.73 22.85
C THR A 133 33.65 27.19 24.05
N MET A 134 32.68 26.38 24.49
CA MET A 134 31.85 26.69 25.67
C MET A 134 32.66 26.74 26.96
N LEU A 135 33.58 25.80 27.15
CA LEU A 135 34.44 25.75 28.34
C LEU A 135 35.40 26.94 28.41
N LEU A 136 36.03 27.30 27.29
CA LEU A 136 36.92 28.46 27.23
C LEU A 136 36.16 29.77 27.45
N ALA A 137 34.95 29.91 26.88
CA ALA A 137 34.11 31.08 27.11
C ALA A 137 33.70 31.24 28.58
N ALA A 138 33.55 30.13 29.31
CA ALA A 138 33.25 30.10 30.73
C ALA A 138 34.51 30.19 31.64
N GLY A 139 35.72 30.22 31.07
CA GLY A 139 36.98 30.30 31.83
C GLY A 139 37.43 28.98 32.46
N HIS A 140 37.07 27.84 31.87
CA HIS A 140 37.40 26.49 32.36
C HIS A 140 38.46 25.78 31.51
N ASP A 141 39.61 26.42 31.29
CA ASP A 141 40.74 25.90 30.50
C ASP A 141 41.26 24.53 31.02
N ASP A 142 41.32 24.34 32.34
CA ASP A 142 41.77 23.10 32.98
C ASP A 142 40.84 21.91 32.67
N ALA A 143 39.54 22.17 32.48
CA ALA A 143 38.56 21.16 32.12
C ALA A 143 38.76 20.69 30.66
N VAL A 144 39.15 21.59 29.75
CA VAL A 144 39.48 21.24 28.36
C VAL A 144 40.62 20.22 28.32
N ALA A 145 41.73 20.52 28.99
CA ALA A 145 42.89 19.63 29.02
C ALA A 145 42.55 18.27 29.65
N THR A 146 41.65 18.24 30.62
CA THR A 146 41.21 17.01 31.29
C THR A 146 40.34 16.15 30.38
N LEU A 147 39.38 16.77 29.69
CA LEU A 147 38.49 16.07 28.76
C LEU A 147 39.24 15.53 27.53
N VAL A 148 40.18 16.28 26.96
CA VAL A 148 41.01 15.79 25.84
C VAL A 148 41.81 14.54 26.24
N ARG A 149 42.29 14.47 27.49
CA ARG A 149 43.00 13.28 28.02
C ARG A 149 42.06 12.11 28.31
N GLN A 150 40.87 12.36 28.87
CA GLN A 150 39.91 11.33 29.25
C GLN A 150 39.13 10.76 28.05
N CYS A 151 38.93 11.57 27.01
CA CYS A 151 38.14 11.25 25.82
C CYS A 151 38.89 11.65 24.54
N PRO A 152 40.03 11.04 24.21
CA PRO A 152 40.77 11.38 22.99
C PRO A 152 40.01 10.93 21.74
N VAL A 153 40.12 11.71 20.65
CA VAL A 153 39.61 11.29 19.34
C VAL A 153 40.55 10.25 18.73
N THR A 154 40.04 9.04 18.50
CA THR A 154 40.77 8.00 17.76
C THR A 154 40.58 8.22 16.25
N ILE A 155 41.68 8.39 15.53
CA ILE A 155 41.72 8.48 14.07
C ILE A 155 42.41 7.21 13.55
N ASP A 156 41.91 6.67 12.44
CA ASP A 156 42.54 5.58 11.71
C ASP A 156 43.83 6.07 11.04
N ASP A 157 44.92 5.30 11.13
CA ASP A 157 46.23 5.68 10.57
C ASP A 157 46.19 5.86 9.05
N ASP A 158 45.24 5.21 8.37
CA ASP A 158 45.04 5.29 6.93
C ASP A 158 44.24 6.54 6.48
N LEU A 159 43.72 7.35 7.40
CA LEU A 159 42.95 8.55 7.05
C LEU A 159 43.85 9.68 6.53
N PRO A 160 43.54 10.33 5.40
CA PRO A 160 44.32 11.46 4.90
C PRO A 160 44.34 12.62 5.91
N VAL A 161 45.52 13.21 6.12
CA VAL A 161 45.65 14.41 6.95
C VAL A 161 44.87 15.57 6.32
N GLY A 162 43.82 16.02 6.99
CA GLY A 162 42.98 17.13 6.59
C GLY A 162 42.63 18.06 7.77
N PRO A 163 41.88 19.15 7.54
CA PRO A 163 41.51 20.10 8.60
C PRO A 163 40.80 19.45 9.79
N ILE A 164 39.96 18.44 9.53
CA ILE A 164 39.23 17.70 10.57
C ILE A 164 40.19 16.87 11.43
N THR A 165 41.14 16.15 10.82
CA THR A 165 42.10 15.32 11.57
C THR A 165 43.11 16.15 12.36
N LEU A 166 43.42 17.37 11.91
CA LEU A 166 44.24 18.33 12.68
C LEU A 166 43.54 18.82 13.95
N LEU A 167 42.23 19.03 13.90
CA LEU A 167 41.45 19.47 15.06
C LEU A 167 41.32 18.37 16.12
N ALA A 168 41.34 17.10 15.73
CA ALA A 168 41.18 15.95 16.62
C ALA A 168 42.17 15.91 17.80
N ALA A 169 43.38 16.44 17.64
CA ALA A 169 44.38 16.48 18.71
C ALA A 169 44.05 17.52 19.81
N GLY A 170 43.22 18.52 19.50
CA GLY A 170 42.91 19.64 20.38
C GLY A 170 41.51 19.59 21.01
N VAL A 171 40.72 18.57 20.70
CA VAL A 171 39.32 18.46 21.15
C VAL A 171 39.02 17.07 21.70
N PRO A 172 38.14 16.95 22.71
CA PRO A 172 37.66 15.65 23.16
C PRO A 172 36.68 15.06 22.15
N ASP A 173 36.58 13.73 22.11
CA ASP A 173 35.57 13.03 21.33
C ASP A 173 34.19 13.18 21.97
N ALA A 174 33.30 13.91 21.30
CA ALA A 174 31.94 14.18 21.80
C ALA A 174 31.14 12.91 22.13
N ARG A 175 31.32 11.83 21.35
CA ARG A 175 30.64 10.56 21.63
C ARG A 175 31.13 9.98 22.94
N GLU A 176 32.45 10.02 23.15
CA GLU A 176 33.09 9.44 24.31
C GLU A 176 32.80 10.24 25.58
N VAL A 177 32.79 11.57 25.47
CA VAL A 177 32.33 12.49 26.54
C VAL A 177 30.90 12.14 26.96
N THR A 178 30.01 11.90 26.00
CA THR A 178 28.61 11.52 26.28
C THR A 178 28.52 10.14 26.93
N ARG A 179 29.30 9.17 26.44
CA ARG A 179 29.34 7.80 26.98
C ARG A 179 29.84 7.77 28.43
N GLN A 180 30.84 8.59 28.74
CA GLN A 180 31.49 8.65 30.04
C GLN A 180 30.93 9.77 30.95
N GLN A 181 29.82 10.44 30.59
CA GLN A 181 29.36 11.69 31.23
C GLN A 181 29.34 11.66 32.77
N GLU A 182 29.02 10.51 33.37
CA GLU A 182 28.94 10.33 34.83
C GLU A 182 30.32 10.19 35.52
N SER A 183 31.35 9.73 34.80
CA SER A 183 32.69 9.47 35.34
C SER A 183 33.71 10.57 35.06
N LEU A 184 33.34 11.62 34.31
CA LEU A 184 34.26 12.71 33.95
C LEU A 184 34.59 13.61 35.13
N GLU A 185 35.86 13.97 35.27
CA GLU A 185 36.36 14.85 36.35
C GLU A 185 36.42 16.30 35.86
N VAL A 186 35.25 16.96 35.77
CA VAL A 186 35.14 18.34 35.24
C VAL A 186 34.99 19.43 36.30
N GLY A 187 34.91 19.06 37.59
CA GLY A 187 34.81 20.03 38.70
C GLY A 187 33.71 21.08 38.50
N ASP A 188 34.07 22.35 38.65
CA ASP A 188 33.17 23.50 38.51
C ASP A 188 32.62 23.69 37.08
N ALA A 189 33.21 23.04 36.07
CA ALA A 189 32.75 23.10 34.68
C ALA A 189 31.55 22.18 34.39
N ARG A 190 31.06 21.44 35.39
CA ARG A 190 29.91 20.53 35.26
C ARG A 190 28.66 21.18 34.63
N PRO A 191 28.23 22.40 35.01
CA PRO A 191 27.06 23.03 34.40
C PRO A 191 27.20 23.26 32.90
N VAL A 192 28.39 23.64 32.44
CA VAL A 192 28.69 23.85 31.01
C VAL A 192 28.65 22.52 30.25
N LEU A 193 29.17 21.45 30.87
CA LEU A 193 29.07 20.10 30.31
C LEU A 193 27.61 19.64 30.21
N ASP A 194 26.79 19.88 31.22
CA ASP A 194 25.38 19.48 31.23
C ASP A 194 24.57 20.24 30.16
N GLU A 195 24.84 21.54 29.97
CA GLU A 195 24.27 22.34 28.88
C GLU A 195 24.68 21.79 27.51
N TRP A 196 25.97 21.53 27.31
CA TRP A 196 26.47 20.94 26.08
C TRP A 196 25.88 19.54 25.84
N LEU A 197 25.72 18.71 26.86
CA LEU A 197 25.09 17.39 26.75
C LEU A 197 23.63 17.49 26.31
N GLY A 198 22.90 18.50 26.76
CA GLY A 198 21.55 18.80 26.29
C GLY A 198 21.53 19.11 24.80
N TRP A 199 22.36 20.07 24.38
CA TRP A 199 22.52 20.43 22.97
C TRP A 199 22.96 19.25 22.11
N TRP A 200 23.96 18.49 22.53
CA TRP A 200 24.51 17.35 21.79
C TRP A 200 23.48 16.24 21.59
N LYS A 201 22.67 15.95 22.62
CA LYS A 201 21.57 14.96 22.54
C LYS A 201 20.48 15.42 21.57
N GLU A 202 20.20 16.71 21.48
CA GLU A 202 19.27 17.27 20.49
C GLU A 202 19.83 17.16 19.06
N GLN A 203 21.09 17.53 18.84
CA GLN A 203 21.72 17.49 17.52
C GLN A 203 21.90 16.08 16.97
N THR A 204 22.32 15.14 17.81
CA THR A 204 22.54 13.74 17.41
C THR A 204 21.29 12.89 17.55
N GLY A 205 20.25 13.41 18.23
CA GLY A 205 19.07 12.67 18.60
C GLY A 205 19.35 11.47 19.52
N ALA A 206 20.48 11.46 20.24
CA ALA A 206 20.90 10.41 21.18
C ALA A 206 20.07 10.34 22.47
N ALA A 207 18.94 11.07 22.55
CA ALA A 207 18.08 11.16 23.72
C ALA A 207 17.33 9.86 24.08
N SER A 208 17.36 8.82 23.25
CA SER A 208 16.79 7.51 23.58
C SER A 208 17.92 6.50 23.80
N GLY A 209 18.25 6.23 25.06
CA GLY A 209 19.19 5.20 25.45
C GLY A 209 18.88 3.87 24.76
N GLY A 210 19.83 3.40 23.96
CA GLY A 210 19.71 2.15 23.23
C GLY A 210 20.69 2.13 22.07
N SER A 211 21.87 1.57 22.30
CA SER A 211 22.80 1.07 21.26
C SER A 211 22.20 -0.12 20.48
N ALA A 212 20.89 -0.09 20.19
CA ALA A 212 20.27 -1.00 19.26
C ALA A 212 20.25 -0.26 17.93
N ARG A 213 21.21 -0.60 17.06
CA ARG A 213 21.16 -0.29 15.63
C ARG A 213 19.71 -0.53 15.20
N LYS A 214 18.99 0.53 14.79
CA LYS A 214 17.60 0.36 14.35
C LYS A 214 17.64 -0.73 13.28
N ALA A 215 16.66 -1.60 13.32
CA ALA A 215 16.61 -2.71 12.41
C ALA A 215 16.32 -2.13 11.00
N ASP A 216 17.34 -2.06 10.14
CA ASP A 216 17.27 -1.39 8.84
C ASP A 216 16.71 -2.35 7.79
N ALA A 217 15.55 -1.99 7.23
CA ALA A 217 14.89 -2.78 6.19
C ALA A 217 15.35 -2.39 4.79
N TYR A 218 16.10 -1.29 4.63
CA TYR A 218 16.47 -0.76 3.34
C TYR A 218 17.57 -1.59 2.65
N ASN A 219 17.39 -1.83 1.36
CA ASN A 219 18.38 -2.42 0.48
C ASN A 219 18.94 -1.35 -0.47
N GLU A 220 20.20 -0.97 -0.27
CA GLU A 220 20.85 0.10 -1.04
C GLU A 220 21.08 -0.26 -2.52
N HIS A 221 21.19 -1.55 -2.85
CA HIS A 221 21.43 -2.00 -4.22
C HIS A 221 20.16 -2.01 -5.08
N ARG A 222 19.00 -2.20 -4.46
CA ARG A 222 17.69 -2.26 -5.14
C ARG A 222 16.79 -1.05 -4.87
N PHE A 223 17.15 -0.18 -3.93
CA PHE A 223 16.34 0.96 -3.50
C PHE A 223 14.94 0.54 -3.03
N GLU A 224 14.86 -0.57 -2.30
CA GLU A 224 13.61 -1.17 -1.78
C GLU A 224 13.78 -1.56 -0.30
N HIS A 225 12.68 -1.87 0.38
CA HIS A 225 12.69 -2.42 1.73
C HIS A 225 12.35 -3.91 1.75
N ARG A 226 12.98 -4.64 2.68
CA ARG A 226 12.72 -6.06 2.94
C ARG A 226 12.40 -6.30 4.39
N LEU A 227 11.29 -6.95 4.65
CA LEU A 227 10.81 -7.17 6.00
C LEU A 227 10.00 -8.44 6.16
N GLU A 228 9.89 -8.87 7.41
CA GLU A 228 8.93 -9.88 7.83
C GLU A 228 8.00 -9.28 8.87
N LEU A 229 6.73 -9.65 8.78
CA LEU A 229 5.65 -9.28 9.67
C LEU A 229 5.20 -10.50 10.47
N SER A 230 4.95 -10.31 11.75
CA SER A 230 4.30 -11.31 12.59
C SER A 230 2.83 -10.97 12.72
N CYS A 231 1.96 -11.89 12.32
CA CYS A 231 0.51 -11.71 12.36
C CYS A 231 -0.16 -13.02 12.79
N GLY A 232 -0.60 -13.07 14.05
CA GLY A 232 -1.15 -14.30 14.61
C GLY A 232 -0.10 -15.43 14.64
N ASP A 233 -0.40 -16.53 13.95
CA ASP A 233 0.51 -17.66 13.75
C ASP A 233 1.42 -17.55 12.53
N LEU A 234 1.24 -16.51 11.73
CA LEU A 234 1.92 -16.39 10.45
C LEU A 234 3.13 -15.45 10.56
N VAL A 235 4.15 -15.82 9.80
CA VAL A 235 5.20 -14.92 9.35
C VAL A 235 4.90 -14.59 7.88
N LEU A 236 4.71 -13.30 7.60
CA LEU A 236 4.45 -12.79 6.26
C LEU A 236 5.70 -12.02 5.82
N ARG A 237 6.21 -12.30 4.63
CA ARG A 237 7.44 -11.71 4.11
C ARG A 237 7.13 -10.78 2.95
N ALA A 238 7.65 -9.57 3.01
CA ALA A 238 7.76 -8.67 1.87
C ALA A 238 9.22 -8.66 1.41
N ASP A 239 9.50 -9.30 0.27
CA ASP A 239 10.83 -9.30 -0.36
C ASP A 239 11.09 -8.04 -1.20
N GLU A 240 10.03 -7.32 -1.56
CA GLU A 240 10.08 -6.06 -2.29
C GLU A 240 8.96 -5.13 -1.78
N TYR A 241 9.34 -4.12 -1.00
CA TYR A 241 8.44 -3.08 -0.54
C TYR A 241 9.01 -1.70 -0.90
N LEU A 242 8.25 -0.94 -1.70
CA LEU A 242 8.70 0.33 -2.28
C LEU A 242 8.32 1.57 -1.46
N GLY A 243 7.67 1.39 -0.31
CA GLY A 243 7.17 2.52 0.51
C GLY A 243 5.86 3.14 0.01
N ASP A 244 5.12 2.45 -0.84
CA ASP A 244 3.85 2.89 -1.41
C ASP A 244 2.60 2.29 -0.73
N GLY A 245 2.81 1.63 0.41
CA GLY A 245 1.79 0.96 1.22
C GLY A 245 1.82 -0.55 1.08
N LEU A 246 1.92 -1.26 2.21
CA LEU A 246 1.84 -2.72 2.24
C LEU A 246 0.39 -3.18 2.01
N ASP A 247 0.19 -4.04 1.01
CA ASP A 247 -1.10 -4.65 0.71
C ASP A 247 -1.01 -6.19 0.72
N TRP A 248 -2.17 -6.86 0.62
CA TRP A 248 -2.28 -8.31 0.73
C TRP A 248 -1.44 -9.08 -0.29
N HIS A 249 -1.14 -8.48 -1.44
CA HIS A 249 -0.34 -9.06 -2.51
C HIS A 249 1.15 -8.73 -2.39
N SER A 250 1.53 -7.82 -1.48
CA SER A 250 2.92 -7.43 -1.23
C SER A 250 3.64 -8.42 -0.31
N VAL A 251 2.93 -9.42 0.23
CA VAL A 251 3.46 -10.34 1.24
C VAL A 251 3.17 -11.80 0.92
N ASP A 252 4.17 -12.63 1.17
CA ASP A 252 4.07 -14.09 1.07
C ASP A 252 4.14 -14.75 2.44
N ARG A 253 3.37 -15.82 2.62
CA ARG A 253 3.48 -16.66 3.83
C ARG A 253 4.78 -17.47 3.76
N VAL A 254 5.63 -17.31 4.78
CA VAL A 254 6.86 -18.08 4.93
C VAL A 254 6.87 -18.91 6.21
N PRO A 255 7.63 -20.02 6.26
CA PRO A 255 7.84 -20.74 7.52
C PRO A 255 8.69 -19.90 8.47
N GLY A 256 8.34 -19.91 9.76
CA GLY A 256 9.11 -19.20 10.79
C GLY A 256 8.38 -19.15 12.12
N THR A 257 9.10 -18.77 13.17
CA THR A 257 8.50 -18.54 14.50
C THR A 257 8.03 -17.10 14.60
N PRO A 258 6.70 -16.86 14.70
CA PRO A 258 6.15 -15.51 14.85
C PRO A 258 6.52 -14.91 16.22
N ALA A 259 6.41 -13.59 16.32
CA ALA A 259 6.49 -12.87 17.58
C ALA A 259 5.28 -13.20 18.48
N PRO A 260 5.28 -12.80 19.77
CA PRO A 260 4.09 -12.89 20.61
C PRO A 260 2.89 -12.22 19.93
N ARG A 261 1.75 -12.93 19.93
CA ARG A 261 0.53 -12.48 19.24
C ARG A 261 -0.03 -11.20 19.86
N ALA A 262 -0.62 -10.37 19.01
CA ALA A 262 -1.56 -9.35 19.45
C ALA A 262 -2.88 -10.02 19.92
N PRO A 263 -3.71 -9.31 20.71
CA PRO A 263 -5.03 -9.81 21.07
C PRO A 263 -5.87 -10.15 19.83
N THR A 264 -6.43 -11.36 19.81
CA THR A 264 -7.33 -11.82 18.74
C THR A 264 -8.69 -11.14 18.89
N TYR A 265 -9.22 -10.57 17.81
CA TYR A 265 -10.55 -10.02 17.75
C TYR A 265 -11.49 -11.01 17.07
N SER A 266 -12.35 -11.67 17.84
CA SER A 266 -13.41 -12.52 17.28
C SER A 266 -14.65 -11.70 16.96
N PHE A 267 -15.31 -12.01 15.85
CA PHE A 267 -16.54 -11.34 15.46
C PHE A 267 -17.61 -12.36 15.04
N LYS A 268 -18.86 -11.96 15.27
CA LYS A 268 -20.04 -12.51 14.65
C LYS A 268 -20.79 -11.35 14.02
N LYS A 269 -20.99 -11.39 12.70
CA LYS A 269 -21.61 -10.33 11.93
C LYS A 269 -22.73 -10.90 11.09
N GLU A 270 -23.91 -10.35 11.26
CA GLU A 270 -25.01 -10.52 10.33
C GLU A 270 -25.04 -9.31 9.39
N GLY A 271 -25.15 -9.58 8.10
CA GLY A 271 -25.17 -8.57 7.06
C GLY A 271 -26.17 -8.93 5.97
N LEU A 272 -26.76 -7.91 5.38
CA LEU A 272 -27.59 -8.11 4.19
C LEU A 272 -26.68 -8.26 2.98
N ALA A 273 -26.84 -9.35 2.24
CA ALA A 273 -26.19 -9.51 0.96
C ALA A 273 -26.86 -8.59 -0.05
N THR A 274 -26.05 -7.81 -0.77
CA THR A 274 -26.54 -6.93 -1.83
C THR A 274 -25.91 -7.35 -3.14
N PRO A 275 -26.68 -7.47 -4.25
CA PRO A 275 -26.10 -7.76 -5.55
C PRO A 275 -25.01 -6.74 -5.90
N VAL A 276 -23.92 -7.22 -6.48
CA VAL A 276 -22.85 -6.36 -7.01
C VAL A 276 -23.47 -5.45 -8.07
N ARG A 277 -23.24 -4.14 -7.94
CA ARG A 277 -23.62 -3.14 -8.94
C ARG A 277 -22.38 -2.36 -9.35
N TYR A 278 -22.20 -2.17 -10.65
CA TYR A 278 -21.17 -1.32 -11.24
C TYR A 278 -21.76 -0.63 -12.46
N ALA A 279 -21.10 0.44 -12.88
CA ALA A 279 -21.58 1.23 -14.00
C ALA A 279 -21.32 0.47 -15.32
N GLY A 280 -22.30 0.48 -16.24
CA GLY A 280 -22.31 -0.35 -17.44
C GLY A 280 -22.76 -1.80 -17.22
N LEU A 281 -23.21 -2.18 -16.02
CA LEU A 281 -23.87 -3.47 -15.76
C LEU A 281 -25.20 -3.55 -16.56
N PRO A 282 -25.41 -4.60 -17.38
CA PRO A 282 -26.69 -4.82 -18.03
C PRO A 282 -27.83 -4.94 -17.01
N ALA A 283 -29.01 -4.43 -17.37
CA ALA A 283 -30.16 -4.53 -16.49
C ALA A 283 -30.65 -5.97 -16.38
N ASP A 284 -31.07 -6.40 -15.18
CA ASP A 284 -31.66 -7.72 -14.94
C ASP A 284 -33.11 -7.86 -15.50
N ARG A 285 -33.46 -7.09 -16.52
CA ARG A 285 -34.81 -6.99 -17.10
C ARG A 285 -34.78 -7.23 -18.60
N PHE A 286 -35.94 -7.58 -19.18
CA PHE A 286 -36.03 -7.93 -20.60
C PHE A 286 -35.45 -6.87 -21.56
N TRP A 287 -35.61 -5.59 -21.26
CA TRP A 287 -34.91 -4.54 -21.99
C TRP A 287 -34.71 -3.28 -21.14
N GLN A 288 -33.54 -2.66 -21.31
CA GLN A 288 -33.21 -1.31 -20.88
C GLN A 288 -32.33 -0.69 -21.96
N MET A 289 -32.46 0.63 -22.19
CA MET A 289 -31.45 1.35 -22.96
C MET A 289 -30.23 1.58 -22.05
N GLU A 290 -29.10 1.00 -22.42
CA GLU A 290 -27.85 1.19 -21.69
C GLU A 290 -27.38 2.64 -21.78
N ASP A 291 -26.73 3.09 -20.72
CA ASP A 291 -26.06 4.38 -20.70
C ASP A 291 -24.80 4.30 -21.56
N ARG A 292 -24.63 5.24 -22.49
CA ARG A 292 -23.47 5.27 -23.40
C ARG A 292 -22.18 5.67 -22.69
N GLU A 293 -22.24 6.17 -21.46
CA GLU A 293 -21.04 6.59 -20.73
C GLU A 293 -20.03 5.44 -20.56
N ILE A 294 -20.50 4.18 -20.51
CA ILE A 294 -19.63 2.99 -20.36
C ILE A 294 -19.99 1.94 -21.41
N ASP A 295 -19.06 1.70 -22.34
CA ASP A 295 -19.16 0.67 -23.37
C ASP A 295 -18.06 -0.37 -23.17
N LEU A 296 -18.36 -1.41 -22.39
CA LEU A 296 -17.43 -2.51 -22.12
C LEU A 296 -17.16 -3.37 -23.37
N ALA A 297 -18.05 -3.36 -24.36
CA ALA A 297 -17.90 -4.12 -25.60
C ALA A 297 -16.92 -3.45 -26.58
N SER A 298 -16.72 -2.14 -26.48
CA SER A 298 -15.73 -1.39 -27.26
C SER A 298 -14.28 -1.54 -26.78
N ALA A 299 -14.05 -2.25 -25.67
CA ALA A 299 -12.73 -2.39 -25.10
C ALA A 299 -11.79 -3.15 -26.07
N GLU A 300 -10.69 -2.51 -26.47
CA GLU A 300 -9.64 -3.19 -27.24
C GLU A 300 -8.93 -4.23 -26.37
N VAL A 301 -8.87 -5.47 -26.83
CA VAL A 301 -8.23 -6.59 -26.13
C VAL A 301 -7.07 -7.13 -26.97
N LYS A 302 -5.89 -7.25 -26.35
CA LYS A 302 -4.70 -7.88 -26.94
C LYS A 302 -4.55 -9.34 -26.48
N GLU A 303 -3.64 -10.07 -27.13
CA GLU A 303 -3.39 -11.51 -26.90
C GLU A 303 -3.04 -11.87 -25.44
N LEU A 304 -2.47 -10.93 -24.67
CA LEU A 304 -2.07 -11.14 -23.27
C LEU A 304 -3.02 -10.44 -22.26
N ASP A 305 -4.15 -9.89 -22.71
CA ASP A 305 -5.08 -9.13 -21.87
C ASP A 305 -6.09 -10.04 -21.14
N THR A 306 -5.63 -11.14 -20.55
CA THR A 306 -6.50 -12.11 -19.83
C THR A 306 -7.31 -11.45 -18.72
N GLY A 307 -6.72 -10.51 -17.97
CA GLY A 307 -7.43 -9.77 -16.92
C GLY A 307 -8.60 -8.93 -17.45
N ARG A 308 -8.41 -8.28 -18.60
CA ARG A 308 -9.48 -7.50 -19.26
C ARG A 308 -10.58 -8.42 -19.78
N LEU A 309 -10.22 -9.57 -20.35
CA LEU A 309 -11.18 -10.59 -20.78
C LEU A 309 -12.00 -11.15 -19.61
N LEU A 310 -11.36 -11.41 -18.47
CA LEU A 310 -12.06 -11.86 -17.25
C LEU A 310 -13.02 -10.79 -16.74
N LEU A 311 -12.61 -9.52 -16.73
CA LEU A 311 -13.49 -8.42 -16.33
C LEU A 311 -14.70 -8.27 -17.27
N ILE A 312 -14.49 -8.32 -18.59
CA ILE A 312 -15.57 -8.25 -19.58
C ILE A 312 -16.51 -9.47 -19.43
N GLY A 313 -15.96 -10.67 -19.27
CA GLY A 313 -16.74 -11.90 -19.07
C GLY A 313 -17.55 -11.87 -17.78
N PHE A 314 -16.93 -11.43 -16.67
CA PHE A 314 -17.65 -11.15 -15.42
C PHE A 314 -18.78 -10.15 -15.68
N ALA A 315 -18.48 -9.05 -16.38
CA ALA A 315 -19.42 -7.96 -16.52
C ALA A 315 -20.66 -8.29 -17.39
N GLN A 316 -20.46 -9.09 -18.43
CA GLN A 316 -21.51 -9.39 -19.41
C GLN A 316 -22.30 -10.66 -19.09
N VAL A 317 -21.67 -11.65 -18.45
CA VAL A 317 -22.25 -13.01 -18.36
C VAL A 317 -22.56 -13.41 -16.92
N TYR A 318 -21.72 -13.02 -15.96
CA TYR A 318 -21.76 -13.61 -14.62
C TYR A 318 -22.06 -12.61 -13.50
N GLY A 319 -22.07 -11.30 -13.78
CA GLY A 319 -22.15 -10.27 -12.73
C GLY A 319 -23.45 -10.25 -11.93
N ASN A 320 -24.51 -10.85 -12.45
CA ASN A 320 -25.84 -10.94 -11.83
C ASN A 320 -25.91 -11.91 -10.63
N ASP A 321 -24.97 -12.86 -10.51
CA ASP A 321 -24.94 -13.86 -9.43
C ASP A 321 -23.93 -13.53 -8.30
N TRP A 322 -23.42 -12.30 -8.28
CA TRP A 322 -22.43 -11.88 -7.28
C TRP A 322 -23.03 -10.94 -6.25
N PHE A 323 -22.65 -11.16 -4.99
CA PHE A 323 -23.17 -10.41 -3.86
C PHE A 323 -22.02 -9.85 -3.01
N VAL A 324 -22.22 -8.66 -2.45
CA VAL A 324 -21.31 -8.02 -1.51
C VAL A 324 -21.95 -8.03 -0.13
N VAL A 325 -21.16 -8.49 0.84
CA VAL A 325 -21.45 -8.40 2.27
C VAL A 325 -20.33 -7.56 2.90
N PRO A 326 -20.59 -6.31 3.30
CA PRO A 326 -19.56 -5.48 3.91
C PRO A 326 -19.19 -6.02 5.29
N LEU A 327 -17.88 -6.21 5.50
CA LEU A 327 -17.32 -6.66 6.77
C LEU A 327 -16.30 -5.64 7.27
N GLU A 328 -16.59 -5.02 8.41
CA GLU A 328 -15.63 -4.15 9.09
C GLU A 328 -14.64 -5.00 9.88
N VAL A 329 -13.35 -4.79 9.61
CA VAL A 329 -12.26 -5.51 10.25
C VAL A 329 -11.23 -4.54 10.82
N PRO A 330 -10.48 -4.95 11.86
CA PRO A 330 -9.36 -4.16 12.36
C PRO A 330 -8.31 -3.86 11.28
N THR A 331 -7.78 -2.64 11.26
CA THR A 331 -6.67 -2.26 10.38
C THR A 331 -5.40 -3.07 10.65
N GLY A 332 -4.66 -3.40 9.60
CA GLY A 332 -3.41 -4.16 9.67
C GLY A 332 -3.61 -5.52 10.32
N SER A 333 -4.63 -6.26 9.88
CA SER A 333 -4.96 -7.58 10.43
C SER A 333 -5.15 -8.64 9.36
N LEU A 334 -4.82 -9.87 9.73
CA LEU A 334 -5.22 -11.06 9.00
C LEU A 334 -6.59 -11.50 9.54
N THR A 335 -7.62 -11.39 8.69
CA THR A 335 -8.97 -11.83 9.01
C THR A 335 -9.22 -13.22 8.44
N THR A 336 -9.56 -14.17 9.29
CA THR A 336 -10.01 -15.51 8.90
C THR A 336 -11.51 -15.62 9.14
N ILE A 337 -12.26 -15.92 8.09
CA ILE A 337 -13.67 -16.31 8.17
C ILE A 337 -13.70 -17.81 8.51
N GLY A 338 -14.27 -18.16 9.66
CA GLY A 338 -14.36 -19.55 10.11
C GLY A 338 -15.66 -20.21 9.68
N THR A 339 -16.77 -19.47 9.73
CA THR A 339 -18.07 -19.97 9.29
C THR A 339 -18.82 -18.88 8.54
N MET A 340 -19.46 -19.28 7.45
CA MET A 340 -20.37 -18.45 6.67
C MET A 340 -21.66 -19.24 6.48
N GLN A 341 -22.77 -18.65 6.91
CA GLN A 341 -24.12 -19.17 6.70
C GLN A 341 -24.90 -18.18 5.86
N VAL A 342 -25.63 -18.71 4.88
CA VAL A 342 -26.40 -18.00 3.87
C VAL A 342 -27.81 -18.58 3.87
#